data_AF-A0A842NIA6-F1
#
_entry.id   AF-A0A842NIA6-F1
#
_cell.length_a   1.000
_cell.length_b   1.000
_cell.length_c   1.000
_cell.angle_alpha   90.00
_cell.angle_beta   90.00
_cell.angle_gamma   90.00
#
_symmetry.space_group_name_H-M   'P 1'
#
loop_
_entity.id
_entity.type
_entity.pdbx_description
1 polymer ?
#
loop_
_entity_poly.entity_id
_entity_poly.type
_entity_poly.pdbx_seq_one_letter_code
_entity_poly.pdbx_strand_id
1 'polypeptide(L)'
;MGSTLIDRKAVLEEILSIEDQIRTERTNPTYLNVKRNLSRLEDRVFGSTTVSVQSLDDPSKMVNIKYRSPKMKETVTLYRERQTEFDAKIDKLQVRNASLRRELFE
;
A
#
# COMPACT_ATOMS: atom_id res chain seq x y z
N MET A 1 -12.81 40.66 -11.93
CA MET A 1 -11.74 39.69 -12.23
C MET A 1 -11.22 39.10 -10.91
N GLY A 2 -11.93 38.13 -10.31
CA GLY A 2 -11.58 37.54 -9.01
C GLY A 2 -11.51 36.01 -9.00
N SER A 3 -11.60 35.35 -10.17
CA SER A 3 -11.75 33.88 -10.28
C SER A 3 -10.43 33.12 -10.13
N THR A 4 -9.32 33.67 -10.62
CA THR A 4 -8.06 32.93 -10.79
C THR A 4 -7.32 32.59 -9.48
N LEU A 5 -7.47 33.42 -8.44
CA LEU A 5 -6.82 33.17 -7.14
C LEU A 5 -7.58 32.16 -6.28
N ILE A 6 -8.92 32.15 -6.36
CA ILE A 6 -9.77 31.20 -5.64
C ILE A 6 -9.56 29.79 -6.20
N ASP A 7 -9.50 29.66 -7.53
CA ASP A 7 -9.22 28.39 -8.20
C ASP A 7 -7.82 27.88 -7.86
N ARG A 8 -6.79 28.73 -7.89
CA ARG A 8 -5.41 28.33 -7.54
C ARG A 8 -5.28 27.84 -6.10
N LYS A 9 -5.91 28.53 -5.16
CA LYS A 9 -5.89 28.16 -3.74
C LYS A 9 -6.58 26.81 -3.52
N ALA A 10 -7.74 26.59 -4.14
CA ALA A 10 -8.48 25.34 -4.01
C ALA A 10 -7.69 24.13 -4.55
N VAL A 11 -7.02 24.28 -5.70
CA VAL A 11 -6.19 23.21 -6.26
C VAL A 11 -4.98 22.89 -5.38
N LEU A 12 -4.36 23.90 -4.76
CA LEU A 12 -3.28 23.68 -3.79
C LEU A 12 -3.75 22.97 -2.51
N GLU A 13 -4.94 23.31 -2.00
CA GLU A 13 -5.56 22.61 -0.86
C GLU A 13 -5.87 21.15 -1.23
N GLU A 14 -6.33 20.87 -2.45
CA GLU A 14 -6.55 19.51 -2.94
C GLU A 14 -5.24 18.71 -3.02
N ILE A 15 -4.16 19.31 -3.55
CA ILE A 15 -2.83 18.68 -3.59
C ILE A 15 -2.37 18.29 -2.18
N LEU A 16 -2.44 19.21 -1.22
CA LEU A 16 -2.03 18.96 0.16
C LEU A 16 -2.87 17.85 0.81
N SER A 17 -4.18 17.84 0.56
CA SER A 17 -5.09 16.79 1.03
C SER A 17 -4.72 15.42 0.43
N ILE A 18 -4.42 15.36 -0.87
CA ILE A 18 -4.00 14.12 -1.53
C ILE A 18 -2.65 13.63 -0.98
N GLU A 19 -1.70 14.53 -0.72
CA GLU A 19 -0.40 14.18 -0.13
C GLU A 19 -0.56 13.58 1.27
N ASP A 20 -1.45 14.15 2.09
CA ASP A 20 -1.78 13.61 3.40
C ASP A 20 -2.46 12.23 3.31
N GLN A 21 -3.37 12.05 2.35
CA GLN A 21 -3.99 10.74 2.09
C GLN A 21 -2.95 9.70 1.66
N ILE A 22 -2.04 10.04 0.73
CA ILE A 22 -0.95 9.14 0.31
C ILE A 22 -0.07 8.77 1.51
N ARG A 23 0.30 9.76 2.35
CA ARG A 23 1.08 9.52 3.56
C ARG A 23 0.35 8.56 4.49
N THR A 24 -0.93 8.83 4.76
CA THR A 24 -1.78 8.02 5.64
C THR A 24 -1.85 6.57 5.16
N GLU A 25 -2.10 6.35 3.88
CA GLU A 25 -2.13 5.01 3.28
C GLU A 25 -0.78 4.29 3.37
N ARG A 26 0.34 4.99 3.12
CA ARG A 26 1.69 4.41 3.24
C ARG A 26 2.05 4.06 4.68
N THR A 27 1.54 4.81 5.65
CA THR A 27 1.73 4.54 7.09
C THR A 27 0.66 3.62 7.67
N ASN A 28 -0.27 3.12 6.85
CA ASN A 28 -1.34 2.25 7.32
C ASN A 28 -0.73 0.97 7.93
N PRO A 29 -1.00 0.66 9.21
CA PRO A 29 -0.42 -0.51 9.88
C PRO A 29 -0.72 -1.82 9.16
N THR A 30 -1.90 -1.94 8.54
CA THR A 30 -2.30 -3.12 7.76
C THR A 30 -1.46 -3.25 6.50
N TYR A 31 -1.25 -2.16 5.75
CA TYR A 31 -0.42 -2.16 4.55
C TYR A 31 1.05 -2.50 4.88
N LEU A 32 1.60 -1.88 5.93
CA LEU A 32 2.95 -2.17 6.40
C LEU A 32 3.10 -3.64 6.83
N ASN A 33 2.08 -4.20 7.47
CA ASN A 33 2.08 -5.60 7.87
C ASN A 33 2.04 -6.54 6.66
N VAL A 34 1.17 -6.27 5.69
CA VAL A 34 1.08 -7.01 4.43
C VAL A 34 2.44 -7.06 3.73
N LYS A 35 3.07 -5.89 3.54
CA LYS A 35 4.39 -5.78 2.90
C LYS A 35 5.47 -6.54 3.67
N ARG A 36 5.48 -6.44 5.00
CA ARG A 36 6.44 -7.16 5.85
C ARG A 36 6.26 -8.67 5.77
N ASN A 37 5.03 -9.17 5.81
CA ASN A 37 4.76 -10.60 5.72
C ASN A 37 5.07 -11.13 4.32
N LEU A 38 4.81 -10.37 3.25
CA LEU A 38 5.23 -10.74 1.89
C LEU A 38 6.73 -10.92 1.77
N SER A 39 7.51 -9.94 2.24
CA SER A 39 8.98 -10.08 2.25
C SER A 39 9.40 -11.32 3.02
N ARG A 40 8.81 -11.62 4.19
CA ARG A 40 9.11 -12.87 4.92
C ARG A 40 8.74 -14.14 4.16
N LEU A 41 7.67 -14.12 3.38
CA LEU A 41 7.23 -15.27 2.59
C LEU A 41 8.16 -15.49 1.38
N GLU A 42 8.66 -14.42 0.78
CA GLU A 42 9.51 -14.46 -0.41
C GLU A 42 10.99 -14.67 -0.07
N ASP A 43 11.45 -14.08 1.03
CA ASP A 43 12.82 -14.16 1.53
C ASP A 43 13.05 -15.48 2.25
N ARG A 44 13.43 -16.49 1.49
CA ARG A 44 13.78 -17.80 2.05
C ARG A 44 15.06 -17.70 2.89
N VAL A 45 14.94 -17.88 4.20
CA VAL A 45 16.10 -18.11 5.07
C VAL A 45 16.64 -19.53 4.82
N PHE A 46 17.93 -19.64 4.51
CA PHE A 46 18.61 -20.91 4.27
C PHE A 46 18.43 -21.85 5.47
N GLY A 47 18.06 -23.11 5.20
CA GLY A 47 17.83 -24.14 6.23
C GLY A 47 16.44 -24.15 6.88
N SER A 48 15.60 -23.12 6.69
CA SER A 48 14.25 -23.16 7.25
C SER A 48 13.28 -23.95 6.36
N THR A 49 12.49 -24.82 6.98
CA THR A 49 11.43 -25.63 6.33
C THR A 49 10.07 -24.95 6.43
N THR A 50 9.92 -23.99 7.35
CA THR A 50 8.67 -23.28 7.63
C THR A 50 8.91 -21.77 7.79
N VAL A 51 7.87 -20.98 7.55
CA VAL A 51 7.84 -19.54 7.78
C VAL A 51 6.62 -19.20 8.64
N SER A 52 6.80 -18.29 9.57
CA SER A 52 5.72 -17.80 10.44
C SER A 52 5.37 -16.37 10.02
N VAL A 53 4.12 -16.16 9.62
CA VAL A 53 3.57 -14.84 9.27
C VAL A 53 2.33 -14.56 10.07
N GLN A 54 1.97 -13.29 10.23
CA GLN A 54 0.67 -12.96 10.85
C GLN A 54 -0.48 -13.45 9.96
N SER A 55 -1.65 -13.70 10.53
CA SER A 55 -2.85 -13.97 9.73
C SER A 55 -3.32 -12.68 9.07
N LEU A 56 -3.84 -12.79 7.85
CA LEU A 56 -4.50 -11.67 7.17
C LEU A 56 -5.80 -11.27 7.90
N ASP A 57 -6.54 -12.26 8.41
CA ASP A 57 -7.84 -12.04 9.08
C ASP A 57 -7.69 -11.56 10.52
N ASP A 58 -6.59 -11.94 11.18
CA ASP A 58 -6.33 -11.65 12.59
C ASP A 58 -4.83 -11.41 12.82
N PRO A 59 -4.39 -10.14 12.82
CA PRO A 59 -2.99 -9.78 13.02
C PRO A 59 -2.40 -10.24 14.36
N SER A 60 -3.24 -10.61 15.33
CA SER A 60 -2.82 -11.15 16.64
C SER A 60 -2.38 -12.61 16.55
N LYS A 61 -2.75 -13.31 15.47
CA LYS A 61 -2.43 -14.72 15.25
C LYS A 61 -1.26 -14.88 14.29
N MET A 62 -0.39 -15.82 14.62
CA MET A 62 0.69 -16.27 13.74
C MET A 62 0.29 -17.57 13.05
N VAL A 63 0.58 -17.68 11.76
CA VAL A 63 0.34 -18.86 10.94
C VAL A 63 1.69 -19.39 10.47
N ASN A 64 1.94 -20.67 10.79
CA ASN A 64 3.12 -21.39 10.33
C ASN A 64 2.82 -22.06 9.00
N ILE A 65 3.66 -21.81 8.01
CA ILE A 65 3.48 -22.26 6.63
C ILE A 65 4.73 -22.99 6.18
N LYS A 66 4.58 -24.18 5.61
CA LYS A 66 5.70 -24.94 5.06
C LYS A 66 6.11 -24.34 3.71
N TYR A 67 7.42 -24.16 3.50
CA TYR A 67 7.92 -23.69 2.20
C TYR A 67 7.54 -24.64 1.07
N ARG A 68 7.32 -24.06 -0.12
CA ARG A 68 6.92 -24.77 -1.35
C ARG A 68 5.61 -25.57 -1.24
N SER A 69 4.84 -25.39 -0.16
CA SER A 69 3.51 -25.99 -0.04
C SER A 69 2.50 -25.25 -0.91
N PRO A 70 1.38 -25.89 -1.32
CA PRO A 70 0.27 -25.21 -1.95
C PRO A 70 -0.26 -24.04 -1.09
N LYS A 71 -0.36 -24.26 0.23
CA LYS A 71 -0.76 -23.25 1.21
C LYS A 71 0.13 -22.01 1.20
N MET A 72 1.44 -22.18 0.96
CA MET A 72 2.37 -21.06 0.80
C MET A 72 2.02 -20.21 -0.42
N LYS A 73 1.79 -20.84 -1.56
CA LYS A 73 1.44 -20.13 -2.81
C LYS A 73 0.14 -19.36 -2.63
N GLU A 74 -0.88 -20.02 -2.08
CA GLU A 74 -2.17 -19.42 -1.77
C GLU A 74 -2.03 -18.21 -0.84
N THR A 75 -1.27 -18.36 0.25
CA THR A 75 -1.02 -17.26 1.19
C THR A 75 -0.31 -16.09 0.51
N VAL A 76 0.73 -16.34 -0.29
CA VAL A 76 1.43 -15.30 -1.05
C VAL A 76 0.48 -14.58 -2.01
N THR A 77 -0.38 -15.31 -2.71
CA THR A 77 -1.39 -14.71 -3.61
C THR A 77 -2.32 -13.77 -2.85
N LEU A 78 -2.91 -14.21 -1.74
CA LEU A 78 -3.82 -13.39 -0.93
C LEU A 78 -3.14 -12.12 -0.42
N TYR A 79 -1.91 -12.26 0.07
CA TYR A 79 -1.13 -11.12 0.52
C TYR A 79 -0.82 -10.14 -0.63
N ARG A 80 -0.48 -10.64 -1.83
CA ARG A 80 -0.21 -9.80 -3.01
C ARG A 80 -1.46 -9.09 -3.52
N GLU A 81 -2.61 -9.77 -3.54
CA GLU A 81 -3.89 -9.14 -3.86
C GLU A 81 -4.18 -7.99 -2.91
N ARG A 82 -4.02 -8.23 -1.60
CA ARG A 82 -4.20 -7.18 -0.60
C ARG A 82 -3.23 -6.03 -0.76
N GLN A 83 -1.97 -6.31 -1.08
CA GLN A 83 -0.98 -5.27 -1.37
C GLN A 83 -1.39 -4.45 -2.60
N THR A 84 -1.84 -5.12 -3.66
CA THR A 84 -2.24 -4.49 -4.92
C THR A 84 -3.42 -3.54 -4.73
N GLU A 85 -4.37 -3.86 -3.85
CA GLU A 85 -5.47 -2.94 -3.50
C GLU A 85 -4.96 -1.62 -2.89
N PHE A 86 -4.02 -1.69 -1.95
CA PHE A 86 -3.40 -0.50 -1.35
C PHE A 86 -2.56 0.27 -2.37
N ASP A 87 -1.74 -0.43 -3.16
CA ASP A 87 -0.89 0.18 -4.18
C ASP A 87 -1.77 0.88 -5.24
N ALA A 88 -2.85 0.26 -5.70
CA ALA A 88 -3.79 0.86 -6.64
C ALA A 88 -4.49 2.13 -6.08
N LYS A 89 -4.76 2.17 -4.77
CA LYS A 89 -5.30 3.37 -4.10
C LYS A 89 -4.28 4.50 -4.09
N ILE A 90 -3.02 4.18 -3.77
CA ILE A 90 -1.91 5.14 -3.77
C ILE A 90 -1.66 5.67 -5.18
N ASP A 91 -1.65 4.79 -6.19
CA ASP A 91 -1.41 5.16 -7.59
C ASP A 91 -2.48 6.13 -8.12
N LYS A 92 -3.76 5.88 -7.81
CA LYS A 92 -4.85 6.79 -8.17
C LYS A 92 -4.65 8.18 -7.58
N LEU A 93 -4.26 8.25 -6.31
CA LEU A 93 -3.96 9.52 -5.64
C LEU A 93 -2.76 10.22 -6.28
N GLN A 94 -1.70 9.47 -6.62
CA GLN A 94 -0.52 10.02 -7.28
C GLN A 94 -0.84 10.58 -8.67
N VAL A 95 -1.65 9.87 -9.47
CA VAL A 95 -2.10 10.35 -10.79
C VAL A 95 -2.90 11.63 -10.65
N ARG A 96 -3.82 11.72 -9.68
CA ARG A 96 -4.60 12.93 -9.43
C ARG A 96 -3.70 14.10 -9.00
N ASN A 97 -2.77 13.88 -8.07
CA ASN A 97 -1.82 14.90 -7.63
C ASN A 97 -0.96 15.40 -8.81
N ALA A 98 -0.45 14.49 -9.64
CA ALA A 98 0.32 14.86 -10.83
C ALA A 98 -0.50 15.72 -11.81
N SER A 99 -1.78 15.39 -12.05
CA SER A 99 -2.67 16.20 -12.89
C SER A 99 -2.84 17.62 -12.35
N LEU A 100 -3.16 17.75 -11.05
CA LEU A 100 -3.36 19.06 -10.41
C LEU A 100 -2.09 19.91 -10.42
N ARG A 101 -0.92 19.28 -10.25
CA ARG A 101 0.37 19.96 -10.35
C ARG A 101 0.64 20.48 -11.76
N ARG A 102 0.32 19.71 -12.80
CA ARG A 102 0.42 20.20 -14.18
C ARG A 102 -0.51 21.39 -14.40
N GLU A 103 -1.77 21.31 -13.97
CA GLU A 103 -2.74 22.42 -14.09
C GLU A 103 -2.30 23.72 -13.39
N LEU A 104 -1.46 23.64 -12.35
CA LEU A 104 -1.02 24.79 -11.55
C LEU A 104 0.33 25.38 -11.95
N PHE A 105 1.21 24.57 -12.53
CA PHE A 105 2.63 24.89 -12.70
C PHE A 105 3.15 24.71 -14.12
N GLU A 106 2.38 24.09 -15.01
CA GLU A 106 2.66 23.98 -16.45
C GLU A 106 1.65 24.82 -17.24
#